data_AF-A0A126QJL2-F1
#
_entry.id   AF-A0A126QJL2-F1
#
_cell.length_a   1.000
_cell.length_b   1.000
_cell.length_c   1.000
_cell.angle_alpha   90.00
_cell.angle_beta   90.00
_cell.angle_gamma   90.00
#
_symmetry.space_group_name_H-M   'P 1'
#
loop_
_entity.id
_entity.type
_entity.pdbx_description
1 polymer ?
#
loop_
_entity_poly.entity_id
_entity_poly.type
_entity_poly.pdbx_seq_one_letter_code
_entity_poly.pdbx_strand_id
1 'polypeptide(L)'
;MAFFDLFRKKGSGPRPDGRADRGLLVFEHTSEVIRAEKVLKDSGREIRVMGPPPEIQKGCDLVVEFPLMEKLDVQRVLAGAGLSPLEIVPVTGPLLAPVDLFQVKDFGDHLMVRAANMKLTVDKQTLVIVNVSGGGCPDVPYIAARLIGQRLGEGPAPREIGHTLCGYALDLAYEEMVRRCSP
;
A
#
# COMPACT_ATOMS: atom_id res chain seq x y z
N MET A 1 6.54 18.29 -56.65
CA MET A 1 5.34 17.44 -56.53
C MET A 1 5.63 16.47 -55.39
N ALA A 2 5.24 16.74 -54.15
CA ALA A 2 3.91 16.42 -53.58
C ALA A 2 3.54 14.96 -53.93
N PHE A 3 3.40 14.01 -53.01
CA PHE A 3 2.39 14.00 -51.94
C PHE A 3 2.88 13.19 -50.73
N PHE A 4 2.89 13.85 -49.56
CA PHE A 4 2.80 13.22 -48.25
C PHE A 4 1.38 12.67 -48.10
N ASP A 5 1.23 11.39 -47.73
CA ASP A 5 -0.05 10.88 -47.26
C ASP A 5 -0.03 10.55 -45.78
N LEU A 6 -1.12 10.97 -45.17
CA LEU A 6 -1.24 11.46 -43.81
C LEU A 6 -2.10 10.47 -43.03
N PHE A 7 -1.48 9.49 -42.38
CA PHE A 7 -2.15 8.66 -41.37
C PHE A 7 -1.53 8.88 -40.00
N ARG A 8 -1.71 10.11 -39.52
CA ARG A 8 -1.47 10.50 -38.13
C ARG A 8 -2.55 9.86 -37.26
N LYS A 9 -2.27 8.64 -36.79
CA LYS A 9 -3.07 7.97 -35.75
C LYS A 9 -3.14 8.93 -34.57
N LYS A 10 -4.36 9.41 -34.31
CA LYS A 10 -4.68 10.37 -33.25
C LYS A 10 -4.38 9.69 -31.92
N GLY A 11 -3.15 9.85 -31.43
CA GLY A 11 -2.78 9.46 -30.07
C GLY A 11 -3.76 10.13 -29.13
N SER A 12 -4.49 9.30 -28.41
CA SER A 12 -5.41 9.72 -27.35
C SER A 12 -4.70 10.74 -26.48
N GLY A 13 -5.25 11.96 -26.42
CA GLY A 13 -4.84 12.96 -25.46
C GLY A 13 -4.92 12.42 -24.03
N PRO A 14 -4.39 13.16 -23.04
CA PRO A 14 -4.42 12.72 -21.65
C PRO A 14 -5.85 12.38 -21.26
N ARG A 15 -6.10 11.13 -20.84
CA ARG A 15 -7.39 10.76 -20.26
C ARG A 15 -7.60 11.65 -19.02
N PRO A 16 -8.76 12.30 -18.86
CA PRO A 16 -9.05 13.04 -17.64
C PRO A 16 -9.03 12.07 -16.46
N ASP A 17 -8.45 12.51 -15.33
CA ASP A 17 -8.16 11.77 -14.09
C ASP A 17 -9.03 10.52 -13.84
N GLY A 18 -8.43 9.33 -13.92
CA GLY A 18 -9.04 8.05 -13.51
C GLY A 18 -9.22 7.90 -11.98
N ARG A 19 -9.38 9.02 -11.26
CA ARG A 19 -9.50 9.08 -9.79
C ARG A 19 -10.95 9.17 -9.32
N ALA A 20 -11.87 9.64 -10.16
CA ALA A 20 -13.29 9.71 -9.83
C ALA A 20 -13.97 8.32 -9.70
N ASP A 21 -13.31 7.26 -10.18
CA ASP A 21 -13.81 5.88 -10.16
C ASP A 21 -13.40 5.09 -8.92
N ARG A 22 -12.73 5.73 -7.94
CA ARG A 22 -12.26 5.10 -6.71
C ARG A 22 -13.03 5.60 -5.48
N GLY A 23 -13.15 4.74 -4.48
CA GLY A 23 -13.67 5.06 -3.16
C GLY A 23 -12.68 4.67 -2.06
N LEU A 24 -12.82 5.30 -0.90
CA LEU A 24 -12.05 5.02 0.32
C LEU A 24 -12.99 4.47 1.39
N LEU A 25 -12.60 3.34 1.98
CA LEU A 25 -13.20 2.83 3.20
C LEU A 25 -12.39 3.38 4.39
N VAL A 26 -13.06 4.16 5.22
CA VAL A 26 -12.49 4.72 6.45
C VAL A 26 -12.94 3.85 7.62
N PHE A 27 -11.99 3.42 8.44
CA PHE A 27 -12.23 2.63 9.64
C PHE A 27 -11.74 3.38 10.89
N GLU A 28 -12.22 2.99 12.06
CA GLU A 28 -11.80 3.60 13.33
C GLU A 28 -10.40 3.12 13.73
N HIS A 29 -10.10 1.85 13.45
CA HIS A 29 -8.86 1.23 13.87
C HIS A 29 -8.12 0.55 12.72
N THR A 30 -6.78 0.61 12.76
CA THR A 30 -5.90 -0.04 11.77
C THR A 30 -6.12 -1.56 11.72
N SER A 31 -6.51 -2.19 12.83
CA SER A 31 -6.84 -3.62 12.87
C SER A 31 -8.04 -3.96 11.97
N GLU A 32 -9.01 -3.05 11.83
CA GLU A 32 -10.15 -3.24 10.93
C GLU A 32 -9.73 -3.09 9.47
N VAL A 33 -8.83 -2.17 9.15
CA VAL A 33 -8.24 -2.03 7.81
C VAL A 33 -7.55 -3.33 7.40
N ILE A 34 -6.75 -3.93 8.28
CA ILE A 34 -6.04 -5.20 8.02
C ILE A 34 -7.03 -6.34 7.80
N ARG A 35 -8.10 -6.41 8.60
CA ARG A 35 -9.16 -7.42 8.43
C ARG A 35 -9.94 -7.21 7.13
N ALA A 36 -10.29 -5.97 6.81
CA ALA A 36 -10.99 -5.60 5.59
C ALA A 36 -10.16 -5.93 4.35
N GLU A 37 -8.87 -5.57 4.36
CA GLU A 37 -7.92 -5.92 3.30
C GLU A 37 -7.93 -7.43 3.04
N LYS A 38 -7.76 -8.24 4.10
CA LYS A 38 -7.74 -9.70 4.00
C LYS A 38 -9.04 -10.24 3.40
N VAL A 39 -10.18 -9.88 3.98
CA VAL A 39 -11.49 -10.38 3.55
C VAL A 39 -11.78 -9.98 2.09
N LEU A 40 -11.45 -8.75 1.70
CA LEU A 40 -11.69 -8.26 0.35
C LEU A 40 -10.77 -8.96 -0.66
N LYS A 41 -9.48 -9.11 -0.35
CA LYS A 41 -8.53 -9.87 -1.19
C LYS A 41 -8.93 -11.35 -1.31
N ASP A 42 -9.34 -12.00 -0.23
CA ASP A 42 -9.81 -13.39 -0.22
C ASP A 42 -11.08 -13.58 -1.07
N SER A 43 -11.89 -12.52 -1.20
CA SER A 43 -13.05 -12.49 -2.10
C SER A 43 -12.74 -12.07 -3.54
N GLY A 44 -11.46 -11.90 -3.89
CA GLY A 44 -10.99 -11.56 -5.24
C GLY A 44 -11.16 -10.09 -5.63
N ARG A 45 -11.35 -9.18 -4.67
CA ARG A 45 -11.56 -7.74 -4.94
C ARG A 45 -10.23 -7.03 -5.18
N GLU A 46 -10.21 -6.15 -6.18
CA GLU A 46 -9.07 -5.26 -6.41
C GLU A 46 -9.10 -4.13 -5.38
N ILE A 47 -8.19 -4.16 -4.42
CA ILE A 47 -8.09 -3.12 -3.38
C ILE A 47 -6.64 -2.72 -3.13
N ARG A 48 -6.45 -1.53 -2.55
CA ARG A 48 -5.14 -1.03 -2.12
C ARG A 48 -5.23 -0.46 -0.72
N VAL A 49 -4.21 -0.69 0.10
CA VAL A 49 -4.09 -0.04 1.40
C VAL A 49 -3.23 1.20 1.23
N MET A 50 -3.76 2.35 1.65
CA MET A 50 -3.13 3.66 1.46
C MET A 50 -3.20 4.48 2.75
N GLY A 51 -2.49 5.61 2.81
CA GLY A 51 -2.70 6.58 3.88
C GLY A 51 -3.96 7.42 3.65
N PRO A 52 -4.71 7.80 4.69
CA PRO A 52 -5.87 8.67 4.54
C PRO A 52 -5.46 10.07 4.05
N PRO A 53 -6.30 10.72 3.24
CA PRO A 53 -6.23 12.16 3.05
C PRO A 53 -6.32 12.91 4.38
N PRO A 54 -5.64 14.05 4.55
CA PRO A 54 -5.72 14.87 5.77
C PRO A 54 -7.14 15.22 6.21
N GLU A 55 -8.06 15.38 5.26
CA GLU A 55 -9.45 15.81 5.46
C GLU A 55 -10.32 14.73 6.14
N ILE A 56 -9.94 13.45 6.00
CA ILE A 56 -10.71 12.31 6.53
C ILE A 56 -9.89 11.45 7.50
N GLN A 57 -8.71 11.93 7.92
CA GLN A 57 -7.86 11.23 8.87
C GLN A 57 -8.53 11.20 10.26
N LYS A 58 -9.07 10.04 10.62
CA LYS A 58 -9.77 9.79 11.88
C LYS A 58 -9.04 8.71 12.67
N GLY A 59 -8.02 9.09 13.45
CA GLY A 59 -7.34 8.21 14.42
C GLY A 59 -6.55 7.00 13.88
N CYS A 60 -6.69 6.65 12.60
CA CYS A 60 -5.99 5.58 11.90
C CYS A 60 -5.07 6.15 10.81
N ASP A 61 -3.93 5.49 10.60
CA ASP A 61 -2.95 5.86 9.57
C ASP A 61 -3.22 5.20 8.21
N LEU A 62 -4.28 4.38 8.08
CA LEU A 62 -4.57 3.59 6.87
C LEU A 62 -6.04 3.65 6.46
N VAL A 63 -6.28 3.51 5.15
CA VAL A 63 -7.58 3.35 4.51
C VAL A 63 -7.50 2.27 3.43
N VAL A 64 -8.66 1.71 3.04
CA VAL A 64 -8.75 0.79 1.89
C VAL A 64 -9.34 1.53 0.70
N GLU A 65 -8.57 1.67 -0.36
CA GLU A 65 -9.04 2.17 -1.66
C GLU A 65 -9.59 1.00 -2.51
N PHE A 66 -10.73 1.23 -3.16
CA PHE A 66 -11.42 0.24 -4.00
C PHE A 66 -12.14 0.91 -5.20
N PRO A 67 -12.49 0.17 -6.26
CA PRO A 67 -13.33 0.68 -7.36
C PRO A 67 -14.73 1.05 -6.87
N LEU A 68 -15.15 2.31 -7.06
CA LEU A 68 -16.44 2.81 -6.57
C LEU A 68 -17.63 2.05 -7.18
N MET A 69 -17.48 1.55 -8.41
CA MET A 69 -18.48 0.71 -9.09
C MET A 69 -18.77 -0.61 -8.34
N GLU A 70 -17.83 -1.11 -7.53
CA GLU A 70 -17.99 -2.32 -6.73
C GLU A 70 -18.54 -2.06 -5.32
N LYS A 71 -18.96 -0.82 -5.01
CA LYS A 71 -19.38 -0.42 -3.65
C LYS A 71 -20.38 -1.37 -3.01
N LEU A 72 -21.44 -1.76 -3.72
CA LEU A 72 -22.47 -2.63 -3.16
C LEU A 72 -21.92 -4.02 -2.79
N ASP A 73 -21.03 -4.56 -3.61
CA ASP A 73 -20.44 -5.86 -3.38
C ASP A 73 -19.40 -5.83 -2.27
N VAL A 74 -18.55 -4.80 -2.25
CA VAL A 74 -17.60 -4.54 -1.15
C VAL A 74 -18.35 -4.44 0.18
N GLN A 75 -19.46 -3.69 0.22
CA GLN A 75 -20.28 -3.57 1.44
C GLN A 75 -20.88 -4.91 1.88
N ARG A 76 -21.37 -5.74 0.95
CA ARG A 76 -21.89 -7.08 1.27
C ARG A 76 -20.81 -7.99 1.85
N VAL A 77 -19.62 -7.99 1.26
CA VAL A 77 -18.48 -8.78 1.72
C VAL A 77 -18.06 -8.36 3.13
N LEU A 78 -17.94 -7.05 3.38
CA LEU A 78 -17.57 -6.53 4.70
C LEU A 78 -18.64 -6.84 5.76
N ALA A 79 -19.92 -6.62 5.45
CA ALA A 79 -21.02 -6.93 6.35
C ALA A 79 -21.08 -8.42 6.70
N GLY A 80 -20.84 -9.30 5.73
CA GLY A 80 -20.74 -10.75 5.96
C GLY A 80 -19.59 -11.15 6.90
N ALA A 81 -18.55 -10.34 6.99
CA ALA A 81 -17.42 -10.50 7.93
C ALA A 81 -17.56 -9.69 9.23
N GLY A 82 -18.71 -9.02 9.44
CA GLY A 82 -18.97 -8.18 10.62
C GLY A 82 -18.10 -6.91 10.67
N LEU A 83 -17.71 -6.38 9.51
CA LEU A 83 -16.95 -5.13 9.39
C LEU A 83 -17.86 -4.02 8.85
N SER A 84 -17.87 -2.87 9.52
CA SER A 84 -18.67 -1.71 9.15
C SER A 84 -17.76 -0.48 9.09
N PRO A 85 -17.36 -0.01 7.89
CA PRO A 85 -16.60 1.22 7.75
C PRO A 85 -17.34 2.39 8.42
N LEU A 86 -16.60 3.30 9.06
CA LEU A 86 -17.13 4.57 9.57
C LEU A 86 -17.70 5.41 8.43
N GLU A 87 -17.01 5.38 7.29
CA GLU A 87 -17.36 6.17 6.13
C GLU A 87 -16.90 5.50 4.85
N ILE A 88 -17.67 5.69 3.77
CA ILE A 88 -17.28 5.32 2.41
C ILE A 88 -17.27 6.58 1.57
N VAL A 89 -16.09 7.09 1.27
CA VAL A 89 -15.89 8.40 0.63
C VAL A 89 -15.50 8.20 -0.83
N PRO A 90 -16.23 8.73 -1.82
CA PRO A 90 -15.78 8.74 -3.20
C PRO A 90 -14.60 9.72 -3.35
N VAL A 91 -13.59 9.36 -4.16
CA VAL A 91 -12.44 10.24 -4.41
C VAL A 91 -12.82 11.30 -5.45
N THR A 92 -13.53 12.33 -5.00
CA THR A 92 -14.08 13.40 -5.87
C THR A 92 -13.16 14.63 -5.95
N GLY A 93 -11.89 14.43 -6.27
CA GLY A 93 -10.92 15.50 -6.51
C GLY A 93 -9.59 15.37 -5.76
N PRO A 94 -8.63 16.30 -5.98
CA PRO A 94 -7.25 16.17 -5.48
C PRO A 94 -7.13 16.13 -3.96
N LEU A 95 -8.02 16.80 -3.24
CA LEU A 95 -7.99 16.86 -1.76
C LEU A 95 -8.33 15.51 -1.13
N LEU A 96 -9.16 14.69 -1.76
CA LEU A 96 -9.50 13.36 -1.26
C LEU A 96 -8.59 12.27 -1.84
N ALA A 97 -7.51 12.65 -2.53
CA ALA A 97 -6.55 11.68 -3.01
C ALA A 97 -5.81 11.06 -1.81
N PRO A 98 -5.79 9.72 -1.69
CA PRO A 98 -5.02 9.08 -0.63
C PRO A 98 -3.54 9.45 -0.75
N VAL A 99 -2.90 9.69 0.39
CA VAL A 99 -1.47 10.00 0.42
C VAL A 99 -0.66 8.72 0.20
N ASP A 100 0.53 8.88 -0.38
CA ASP A 100 1.43 7.75 -0.55
C ASP A 100 1.74 7.16 0.82
N LEU A 101 1.47 5.85 0.95
CA LEU A 101 1.78 5.09 2.16
C LEU A 101 3.29 5.03 2.39
N PHE A 102 4.05 5.09 1.29
CA PHE A 102 5.48 4.84 1.31
C PHE A 102 6.29 6.13 1.27
N GLN A 103 7.31 6.19 2.12
CA GLN A 103 8.38 7.16 1.97
C GLN A 103 9.65 6.43 1.60
N VAL A 104 10.21 6.79 0.45
CA VAL A 104 11.44 6.19 -0.05
C VAL A 104 12.59 7.17 0.06
N LYS A 105 13.73 6.68 0.53
CA LYS A 105 14.96 7.47 0.67
C LYS A 105 16.15 6.68 0.15
N ASP A 106 16.87 7.27 -0.79
CA ASP A 106 18.14 6.77 -1.28
C ASP A 106 19.30 7.36 -0.46
N PHE A 107 20.20 6.49 -0.01
CA PHE A 107 21.37 6.83 0.81
C PHE A 107 22.70 6.51 0.09
N GLY A 108 22.72 6.47 -1.24
CA GLY A 108 23.92 6.14 -2.02
C GLY A 108 23.94 4.65 -2.35
N ASP A 109 24.61 3.82 -1.55
CA ASP A 109 24.62 2.35 -1.77
C ASP A 109 23.37 1.65 -1.22
N HIS A 110 22.57 2.36 -0.42
CA HIS A 110 21.42 1.79 0.28
C HIS A 110 20.10 2.45 -0.13
N LEU A 111 19.04 1.67 -0.13
CA LEU A 111 17.67 2.14 -0.36
C LEU A 111 16.82 1.82 0.86
N MET A 112 16.10 2.81 1.38
CA MET A 112 15.14 2.64 2.47
C MET A 112 13.71 2.88 1.97
N VAL A 113 12.82 1.96 2.31
CA VAL A 113 11.37 2.14 2.20
C VAL A 113 10.80 2.23 3.61
N ARG A 114 9.99 3.26 3.86
CA ARG A 114 9.20 3.41 5.09
C ARG A 114 7.72 3.23 4.77
N ALA A 115 7.00 2.44 5.56
CA ALA A 115 5.55 2.39 5.60
C ALA A 115 5.08 2.68 7.02
N ALA A 116 4.20 3.66 7.19
CA ALA A 116 3.88 4.24 8.50
C ALA A 116 5.17 4.54 9.30
N ASN A 117 5.31 3.99 10.51
CA ASN A 117 6.50 4.19 11.34
C ASN A 117 7.59 3.12 11.19
N MET A 118 7.44 2.16 10.27
CA MET A 118 8.39 1.08 10.03
C MET A 118 9.26 1.32 8.80
N LYS A 119 10.54 1.01 8.90
CA LYS A 119 11.55 1.23 7.85
C LYS A 119 12.31 -0.06 7.56
N LEU A 120 12.44 -0.38 6.28
CA LEU A 120 13.29 -1.46 5.76
C LEU A 120 14.35 -0.84 4.86
N THR A 121 15.62 -1.17 5.08
CA THR A 121 16.74 -0.71 4.26
C THR A 121 17.51 -1.89 3.68
N VAL A 122 17.81 -1.83 2.39
CA VAL A 122 18.63 -2.81 1.68
C VAL A 122 19.88 -2.18 1.10
N ASP A 123 20.93 -2.98 0.94
CA ASP A 123 22.05 -2.68 0.04
C ASP A 123 21.60 -2.91 -1.42
N LYS A 124 21.80 -1.92 -2.30
CA LYS A 124 21.26 -1.95 -3.67
C LYS A 124 21.97 -2.93 -4.60
N GLN A 125 23.22 -3.31 -4.29
CA GLN A 125 24.00 -4.20 -5.15
C GLN A 125 23.70 -5.67 -4.84
N THR A 126 23.67 -6.00 -3.56
CA THR A 126 23.50 -7.37 -3.05
C THR A 126 22.03 -7.72 -2.77
N LEU A 127 21.18 -6.70 -2.56
CA LEU A 127 19.82 -6.82 -2.06
C LEU A 127 19.72 -7.38 -0.64
N VAL A 128 20.82 -7.34 0.13
CA VAL A 128 20.81 -7.76 1.54
C VAL A 128 20.09 -6.70 2.37
N ILE A 129 19.20 -7.14 3.26
CA ILE A 129 18.53 -6.30 4.24
C ILE A 129 19.56 -5.92 5.31
N VAL A 130 19.92 -4.63 5.35
CA VAL A 130 20.96 -4.11 6.26
C VAL A 130 20.38 -3.48 7.52
N ASN A 131 19.10 -3.06 7.48
CA ASN A 131 18.46 -2.45 8.63
C ASN A 131 16.94 -2.62 8.59
N VAL A 132 16.38 -2.92 9.76
CA VAL A 132 14.96 -2.80 10.09
C VAL A 132 14.86 -1.85 11.29
N SER A 133 14.09 -0.77 11.19
CA SER A 133 13.97 0.18 12.30
C SER A 133 12.60 0.86 12.37
N GLY A 134 12.32 1.48 13.51
CA GLY A 134 11.04 2.13 13.81
C GLY A 134 10.10 1.27 14.67
N GLY A 135 8.85 1.72 14.79
CA GLY A 135 7.81 1.05 15.59
C GLY A 135 8.05 1.07 17.10
N GLY A 136 7.34 0.16 17.79
CA GLY A 136 7.42 -0.04 19.25
C GLY A 136 6.69 -1.30 19.71
N CYS A 137 6.32 -2.18 18.78
CA CYS A 137 5.63 -3.42 19.08
C CYS A 137 6.61 -4.52 19.54
N PRO A 138 6.16 -5.45 20.39
CA PRO A 138 7.02 -6.46 21.01
C PRO A 138 7.61 -7.48 20.03
N ASP A 139 7.02 -7.67 18.85
CA ASP A 139 7.49 -8.59 17.82
C ASP A 139 8.57 -7.98 16.90
N VAL A 140 8.69 -6.65 16.82
CA VAL A 140 9.65 -5.97 15.93
C VAL A 140 11.09 -6.43 16.14
N PRO A 141 11.62 -6.57 17.37
CA PRO A 141 12.99 -7.05 17.57
C PRO A 141 13.22 -8.46 17.01
N TYR A 142 12.24 -9.35 17.16
CA TYR A 142 12.31 -10.71 16.62
C TYR A 142 12.29 -10.69 15.08
N ILE A 143 11.35 -9.94 14.48
CA ILE A 143 11.26 -9.82 13.03
C ILE A 143 12.56 -9.24 12.45
N ALA A 144 13.08 -8.17 13.05
CA ALA A 144 14.34 -7.55 12.63
C ALA A 144 15.51 -8.54 12.67
N ALA A 145 15.64 -9.32 13.75
CA ALA A 145 16.68 -10.33 13.89
C ALA A 145 16.58 -11.46 12.85
N ARG A 146 15.38 -11.77 12.36
CA ARG A 146 15.16 -12.79 11.31
C ARG A 146 15.39 -12.26 9.90
N LEU A 147 15.28 -10.96 9.69
CA LEU A 147 15.40 -10.34 8.36
C LEU A 147 16.78 -9.75 8.08
N ILE A 148 17.41 -9.09 9.06
CA ILE A 148 18.71 -8.44 8.85
C ILE A 148 19.76 -9.48 8.47
N GLY A 149 20.51 -9.20 7.40
CA GLY A 149 21.48 -10.11 6.81
C GLY A 149 20.90 -11.10 5.78
N GLN A 150 19.57 -11.22 5.69
CA GLN A 150 18.93 -11.99 4.62
C GLN A 150 18.88 -11.18 3.33
N ARG A 151 18.92 -11.88 2.20
CA ARG A 151 18.65 -11.26 0.91
C ARG A 151 17.15 -11.08 0.71
N LEU A 152 16.77 -9.96 0.10
CA LEU A 152 15.38 -9.65 -0.22
C LEU A 152 14.78 -10.78 -1.07
N GLY A 153 13.64 -11.33 -0.64
CA GLY A 153 12.97 -12.47 -1.26
C GLY A 153 13.40 -13.87 -0.77
N GLU A 154 14.52 -14.00 -0.04
CA GLU A 154 15.02 -15.30 0.46
C GLU A 154 14.63 -15.58 1.91
N GLY A 155 14.44 -14.54 2.72
CA GLY A 155 13.99 -14.65 4.12
C GLY A 155 12.46 -14.76 4.27
N PRO A 156 11.95 -14.97 5.51
CA PRO A 156 10.51 -14.97 5.77
C PRO A 156 9.89 -13.61 5.46
N ALA A 157 8.64 -13.58 5.04
CA ALA A 157 7.92 -12.31 4.94
C ALA A 157 7.62 -11.76 6.35
N PRO A 158 7.71 -10.45 6.60
CA PRO A 158 7.40 -9.88 7.91
C PRO A 158 6.02 -10.30 8.44
N ARG A 159 5.00 -10.47 7.59
CA ARG A 159 3.66 -10.93 7.96
C ARG A 159 3.56 -12.40 8.35
N GLU A 160 4.54 -13.24 7.97
CA GLU A 160 4.58 -14.66 8.38
C GLU A 160 5.04 -14.83 9.83
N ILE A 161 5.89 -13.92 10.30
CA ILE A 161 6.54 -13.99 11.62
C ILE A 161 6.15 -12.85 12.56
N GLY A 162 5.35 -11.90 12.08
CA GLY A 162 4.84 -10.75 12.81
C GLY A 162 3.33 -10.81 12.99
N HIS A 163 2.84 -10.32 14.12
CA HIS A 163 1.42 -10.35 14.48
C HIS A 163 0.88 -8.98 14.92
N THR A 164 1.72 -7.95 14.92
CA THR A 164 1.34 -6.60 15.30
C THR A 164 1.18 -5.68 14.10
N LEU A 165 0.64 -4.48 14.36
CA LEU A 165 0.53 -3.41 13.37
C LEU A 165 1.90 -3.00 12.81
N CYS A 166 2.96 -3.03 13.63
CA CYS A 166 4.32 -2.75 13.15
C CYS A 166 4.82 -3.88 12.25
N GLY A 167 4.54 -5.15 12.59
CA GLY A 167 4.85 -6.28 11.71
C GLY A 167 4.17 -6.14 10.35
N TYR A 168 2.89 -5.79 10.33
CA TYR A 168 2.13 -5.51 9.11
C TYR A 168 2.68 -4.32 8.31
N ALA A 169 2.98 -3.19 8.96
CA ALA A 169 3.56 -2.04 8.26
C ALA A 169 4.94 -2.37 7.67
N LEU A 170 5.76 -3.15 8.39
CA LEU A 170 7.04 -3.62 7.88
C LEU A 170 6.87 -4.55 6.67
N ASP A 171 5.82 -5.38 6.66
CA ASP A 171 5.46 -6.22 5.52
C ASP A 171 5.15 -5.38 4.27
N LEU A 172 4.33 -4.33 4.41
CA LEU A 172 4.05 -3.42 3.31
C LEU A 172 5.34 -2.74 2.78
N ALA A 173 6.24 -2.35 3.67
CA ALA A 173 7.54 -1.80 3.27
C ALA A 173 8.42 -2.84 2.55
N TYR A 174 8.34 -4.12 2.95
CA TYR A 174 9.04 -5.23 2.33
C TYR A 174 8.51 -5.51 0.91
N GLU A 175 7.20 -5.63 0.74
CA GLU A 175 6.57 -5.83 -0.57
C GLU A 175 6.92 -4.68 -1.54
N GLU A 176 6.87 -3.44 -1.06
CA GLU A 176 7.25 -2.28 -1.87
C GLU A 176 8.74 -2.26 -2.22
N MET A 177 9.61 -2.71 -1.31
CA MET A 177 11.03 -2.88 -1.59
C MET A 177 11.26 -3.94 -2.68
N VAL A 178 10.60 -5.10 -2.58
CA VAL A 178 10.66 -6.16 -3.60
C VAL A 178 10.21 -5.61 -4.95
N ARG A 179 9.09 -4.89 -5.00
CA ARG A 179 8.58 -4.28 -6.23
C ARG A 179 9.58 -3.32 -6.88
N ARG A 180 10.32 -2.55 -6.07
CA ARG A 180 11.31 -1.57 -6.56
C ARG A 180 12.65 -2.18 -6.98
N CYS A 181 13.02 -3.29 -6.36
CA CYS A 181 14.27 -4.00 -6.66
C CYS A 181 14.08 -5.14 -7.68
N SER A 182 12.84 -5.38 -8.13
CA SER A 182 12.55 -6.29 -9.23
C SER A 182 13.00 -5.69 -10.57
N PRO A 183 13.54 -6.49 -11.51
CA PRO A 183 13.98 -6.02 -12.84
C PRO A 183 12.88 -5.38 -13.70
#